data_AF-A0A935D9G4-F1
#
_entry.id   AF-A0A935D9G4-F1
#
_cell.length_a   1.000
_cell.length_b   1.000
_cell.length_c   1.000
_cell.angle_alpha   90.00
_cell.angle_beta   90.00
_cell.angle_gamma   90.00
#
_symmetry.space_group_name_H-M   'P 1'
#
loop_
_entity.id
_entity.type
_entity.pdbx_description
1 polymer ?
#
loop_
_entity_poly.entity_id
_entity_poly.type
_entity_poly.pdbx_seq_one_letter_code
_entity_poly.pdbx_strand_id
1 'polypeptide(L)'
;MDTRIVRTLVLAVCAFAFATHAKADRVYIMNAIGYNSADAPLIAAIQSLGHTVDVSMMGVFTLPAGFVSTCIDSENGYDWLCFFGNVDRTALAPQVQEFIGDGGKVLLQYEVDCCTNSSLSAANIVSAVTGLAVTPNSELNIAFSGVSELPGWEAVSLLDCIDVIGSAYKCMDGLPTANALMATATLSGATPDISVCSNFGFRFLPGDLPGNNGGLIGFGDINLYYNSAGEPPNNSGTQPVNMDVVELIFATPASQCAFLPAGCLQNSVPENEVDLIGAIYPVPADDMLVVEFPRGATKEFWIFNTQGQCVRHERSNGTDRVTIAIGDLPHGLYHFRAAAANKQQDRSFMVVRGGE
;
A
#
# COMPACT_ATOMS: atom_id res chain seq x y z
N MET A 1 39.54 13.94 19.67
CA MET A 1 38.72 13.18 18.69
C MET A 1 38.91 13.84 17.34
N ASP A 2 39.36 13.10 16.32
CA ASP A 2 39.78 13.66 15.03
C ASP A 2 38.55 14.10 14.21
N THR A 3 38.46 15.39 13.88
CA THR A 3 37.33 16.01 13.16
C THR A 3 37.13 15.44 11.75
N ARG A 4 38.13 14.72 11.21
CA ARG A 4 38.01 14.01 9.93
C ARG A 4 37.15 12.75 10.04
N ILE A 5 37.16 12.06 11.18
CA ILE A 5 36.37 10.83 11.40
C ILE A 5 34.89 11.19 11.56
N VAL A 6 34.57 12.29 12.24
CA VAL A 6 33.19 12.78 12.41
C VAL A 6 32.58 13.17 11.06
N ARG A 7 33.34 13.81 10.16
CA ARG A 7 32.84 14.16 8.81
C ARG A 7 32.58 12.93 7.95
N THR A 8 33.46 11.93 7.96
CA THR A 8 33.25 10.68 7.20
C THR A 8 32.08 9.87 7.74
N LEU A 9 31.87 9.86 9.06
CA LEU A 9 30.74 9.16 9.67
C LEU A 9 29.40 9.85 9.39
N VAL A 10 29.35 11.19 9.41
CA VAL A 10 28.14 11.96 9.05
C VAL A 10 27.80 11.81 7.56
N LEU A 11 28.81 11.83 6.67
CA LEU A 11 28.60 11.56 5.24
C LEU A 11 28.14 10.13 4.98
N ALA A 12 28.66 9.14 5.72
CA ALA A 12 28.21 7.75 5.62
C ALA A 12 26.80 7.57 6.16
N VAL A 13 26.43 8.23 7.28
CA VAL A 13 25.06 8.19 7.84
C VAL A 13 24.07 8.91 6.95
N CYS A 14 24.44 10.03 6.32
CA CYS A 14 23.60 10.65 5.29
C CYS A 14 23.47 9.74 4.06
N ALA A 15 24.57 9.15 3.55
CA ALA A 15 24.52 8.24 2.41
C ALA A 15 23.74 6.94 2.69
N PHE A 16 23.76 6.44 3.93
CA PHE A 16 22.94 5.29 4.36
C PHE A 16 21.47 5.69 4.60
N ALA A 17 21.20 6.91 5.07
CA ALA A 17 19.85 7.46 5.19
C ALA A 17 19.20 7.74 3.83
N PHE A 18 20.00 7.93 2.76
CA PHE A 18 19.50 8.02 1.38
C PHE A 18 19.27 6.65 0.72
N ALA A 19 19.71 5.54 1.33
CA ALA A 19 19.55 4.19 0.76
C ALA A 19 18.22 3.52 1.12
N THR A 20 17.37 4.16 1.94
CA THR A 20 16.01 3.68 2.24
C THR A 20 14.94 4.72 1.88
N HIS A 21 15.16 5.50 0.81
CA HIS A 21 14.01 6.01 0.09
C HIS A 21 13.29 4.79 -0.48
N ALA A 22 12.16 4.42 0.15
CA ALA A 22 11.20 3.55 -0.50
C ALA A 22 11.01 4.10 -1.92
N LYS A 23 11.48 3.33 -2.91
CA LYS A 23 11.50 3.77 -4.30
C LYS A 23 10.06 4.07 -4.69
N ALA A 24 9.84 5.16 -5.41
CA ALA A 24 8.55 5.38 -6.02
C ALA A 24 8.18 4.16 -6.88
N ASP A 25 6.96 3.67 -6.70
CA ASP A 25 6.47 2.45 -7.35
C ASP A 25 6.69 2.43 -8.86
N ARG A 26 6.93 1.22 -9.37
CA ARG A 26 6.85 0.89 -10.79
C ARG A 26 5.47 0.33 -11.09
N VAL A 27 4.75 1.03 -11.96
CA VAL A 27 3.36 0.77 -12.30
C VAL A 27 3.28 0.28 -13.73
N TYR A 28 2.69 -0.90 -13.94
CA TYR A 28 2.37 -1.39 -15.27
C TYR A 28 0.87 -1.31 -15.52
N ILE A 29 0.47 -0.57 -16.55
CA ILE A 29 -0.93 -0.34 -16.91
C ILE A 29 -1.28 -1.17 -18.15
N MET A 30 -2.16 -2.15 -17.96
CA MET A 30 -2.84 -2.88 -19.03
C MET A 30 -4.02 -2.06 -19.57
N ASN A 31 -3.71 -1.08 -20.41
CA ASN A 31 -4.68 -0.13 -20.93
C ASN A 31 -5.50 -0.69 -22.11
N ALA A 32 -6.74 -0.22 -22.26
CA ALA A 32 -7.64 -0.58 -23.35
C ALA A 32 -8.44 0.65 -23.83
N ILE A 33 -8.97 0.61 -25.06
CA ILE A 33 -9.79 1.70 -25.61
C ILE A 33 -11.16 1.61 -24.94
N GLY A 34 -11.75 2.76 -24.66
CA GLY A 34 -13.14 2.86 -24.21
C GLY A 34 -13.25 3.66 -22.93
N TYR A 35 -14.41 3.55 -22.30
CA TYR A 35 -14.66 4.15 -21.00
C TYR A 35 -13.63 3.63 -19.98
N ASN A 36 -13.20 4.47 -19.03
CA ASN A 36 -12.22 4.12 -17.99
C ASN A 36 -10.81 3.77 -18.48
N SER A 37 -10.42 4.18 -19.69
CA SER A 37 -9.02 4.04 -20.14
C SER A 37 -8.09 4.99 -19.38
N ALA A 38 -6.90 4.54 -19.01
CA ALA A 38 -5.86 5.40 -18.44
C ALA A 38 -5.30 6.33 -19.52
N ASP A 39 -5.72 7.59 -19.52
CA ASP A 39 -5.30 8.58 -20.50
C ASP A 39 -4.01 9.32 -20.06
N ALA A 40 -3.50 10.19 -20.94
CA ALA A 40 -2.24 10.88 -20.70
C ALA A 40 -2.25 11.75 -19.42
N PRO A 41 -3.32 12.49 -19.09
CA PRO A 41 -3.46 13.16 -17.79
C PRO A 41 -3.32 12.23 -16.58
N LEU A 42 -4.00 11.09 -16.54
CA LEU A 42 -3.88 10.16 -15.40
C LEU A 42 -2.47 9.59 -15.30
N ILE A 43 -1.86 9.20 -16.42
CA ILE A 43 -0.48 8.71 -16.46
C ILE A 43 0.48 9.79 -15.92
N ALA A 44 0.31 11.04 -16.36
CA ALA A 44 1.12 12.16 -15.90
C ALA A 44 0.91 12.47 -14.41
N ALA A 45 -0.32 12.33 -13.89
CA ALA A 45 -0.62 12.48 -12.47
C ALA A 45 0.11 11.44 -11.62
N ILE A 46 0.08 10.17 -12.00
CA ILE A 46 0.81 9.10 -11.31
C ILE A 46 2.33 9.37 -11.36
N GLN A 47 2.85 9.78 -12.53
CA GLN A 47 4.27 10.14 -12.67
C GLN A 47 4.66 11.38 -11.85
N SER A 48 3.73 12.32 -11.64
CA SER A 48 3.99 13.53 -10.83
C SER A 48 4.22 13.22 -9.34
N LEU A 49 3.72 12.08 -8.85
CA LEU A 49 4.00 11.55 -7.52
C LEU A 49 5.38 10.84 -7.45
N GLY A 50 6.11 10.78 -8.56
CA GLY A 50 7.46 10.20 -8.67
C GLY A 50 7.48 8.76 -9.19
N HIS A 51 6.32 8.15 -9.42
CA HIS A 51 6.22 6.77 -9.91
C HIS A 51 6.71 6.61 -11.35
N THR A 52 7.25 5.43 -11.66
CA THR A 52 7.55 5.06 -13.05
C THR A 52 6.35 4.32 -13.62
N VAL A 53 5.87 4.71 -14.79
CA VAL A 53 4.67 4.13 -15.41
C VAL A 53 5.01 3.59 -16.79
N ASP A 54 4.78 2.30 -16.97
CA ASP A 54 4.81 1.61 -18.27
C ASP A 54 3.39 1.25 -18.69
N VAL A 55 3.06 1.50 -19.94
CA VAL A 55 1.69 1.29 -20.46
C VAL A 55 1.73 0.30 -21.61
N SER A 56 0.89 -0.74 -21.53
CA SER A 56 0.76 -1.72 -22.60
C SER A 56 0.30 -1.06 -23.89
N MET A 57 0.83 -1.50 -25.03
CA MET A 57 0.30 -1.09 -26.33
C MET A 57 -1.18 -1.49 -26.47
N MET A 58 -1.95 -0.66 -27.17
CA MET A 58 -3.36 -0.92 -27.44
C MET A 58 -3.56 -2.28 -28.12
N GLY A 59 -4.49 -3.08 -27.61
CA GLY A 59 -4.80 -4.42 -28.14
C GLY A 59 -3.84 -5.52 -27.67
N VAL A 60 -2.95 -5.25 -26.72
CA VAL A 60 -2.17 -6.29 -26.03
C VAL A 60 -3.02 -6.88 -24.91
N PHE A 61 -3.11 -8.22 -24.86
CA PHE A 61 -3.88 -8.97 -23.86
C PHE A 61 -3.01 -9.90 -23.00
N THR A 62 -1.69 -9.84 -23.17
CA THR A 62 -0.72 -10.65 -22.44
C THR A 62 0.26 -9.74 -21.71
N LEU A 63 0.75 -10.18 -20.55
CA LEU A 63 1.85 -9.50 -19.87
C LEU A 63 3.18 -9.74 -20.61
N PRO A 64 4.15 -8.81 -20.50
CA PRO A 64 5.50 -9.01 -21.03
C PRO A 64 6.14 -10.30 -20.48
N ALA A 65 7.05 -10.89 -21.26
CA ALA A 65 7.82 -12.02 -20.76
C ALA A 65 8.67 -11.61 -19.55
N GLY A 66 8.68 -12.44 -18.50
CA GLY A 66 9.39 -12.14 -17.25
C GLY A 66 8.72 -11.08 -16.37
N PHE A 67 7.44 -10.77 -16.62
CA PHE A 67 6.66 -9.88 -15.75
C PHE A 67 6.59 -10.44 -14.33
N VAL A 68 7.09 -9.68 -13.36
CA VAL A 68 7.22 -10.12 -11.96
C VAL A 68 7.13 -8.94 -11.01
N SER A 69 6.85 -9.21 -9.74
CA SER A 69 6.88 -8.21 -8.67
C SER A 69 8.29 -7.67 -8.41
N THR A 70 8.40 -6.41 -7.99
CA THR A 70 9.64 -5.83 -7.44
C THR A 70 10.18 -6.59 -6.23
N CYS A 71 9.32 -7.33 -5.52
CA CYS A 71 9.70 -8.23 -4.43
C CYS A 71 10.55 -9.43 -4.91
N ILE A 72 10.49 -9.77 -6.19
CA ILE A 72 11.32 -10.84 -6.79
C ILE A 72 12.46 -10.25 -7.61
N ASP A 73 12.19 -9.21 -8.40
CA ASP A 73 13.19 -8.48 -9.18
C ASP A 73 13.09 -6.98 -8.92
N SER A 74 13.89 -6.48 -7.97
CA SER A 74 13.93 -5.06 -7.59
C SER A 74 14.47 -4.12 -8.69
N GLU A 75 15.06 -4.66 -9.77
CA GLU A 75 15.65 -3.90 -10.86
C GLU A 75 14.74 -3.86 -12.09
N ASN A 76 13.93 -4.88 -12.36
CA ASN A 76 13.08 -4.95 -13.57
C ASN A 76 11.59 -5.24 -13.29
N GLY A 77 11.23 -5.59 -12.06
CA GLY A 77 9.85 -5.89 -11.66
C GLY A 77 8.95 -4.66 -11.51
N TYR A 78 7.68 -4.92 -11.18
CA TYR A 78 6.64 -3.92 -10.96
C TYR A 78 6.00 -4.05 -9.57
N ASP A 79 5.65 -2.92 -8.95
CA ASP A 79 4.90 -2.91 -7.69
C ASP A 79 3.40 -3.01 -7.96
N TRP A 80 2.93 -2.40 -9.04
CA TRP A 80 1.54 -2.38 -9.45
C TRP A 80 1.30 -2.99 -10.83
N LEU A 81 0.25 -3.80 -10.93
CA LEU A 81 -0.39 -4.19 -12.17
C LEU A 81 -1.81 -3.63 -12.18
N CYS A 82 -2.09 -2.70 -13.10
CA CYS A 82 -3.38 -2.04 -13.18
C CYS A 82 -4.12 -2.40 -14.46
N PHE A 83 -5.41 -2.66 -14.33
CA PHE A 83 -6.30 -2.93 -15.46
C PHE A 83 -7.27 -1.77 -15.63
N PHE A 84 -7.18 -1.12 -16.79
CA PHE A 84 -7.98 0.03 -17.18
C PHE A 84 -8.70 -0.25 -18.51
N GLY A 85 -9.81 0.45 -18.73
CA GLY A 85 -10.66 0.33 -19.90
C GLY A 85 -11.64 -0.85 -19.84
N ASN A 86 -12.52 -0.95 -20.84
CA ASN A 86 -13.46 -2.05 -20.96
C ASN A 86 -12.94 -3.17 -21.86
N VAL A 87 -12.14 -4.06 -21.28
CA VAL A 87 -11.69 -5.28 -21.97
C VAL A 87 -11.74 -6.45 -20.99
N ASP A 88 -12.12 -7.62 -21.50
CA ASP A 88 -11.98 -8.86 -20.76
C ASP A 88 -10.51 -9.26 -20.59
N ARG A 89 -10.08 -9.43 -19.35
CA ARG A 89 -8.74 -9.80 -18.91
C ARG A 89 -8.73 -11.12 -18.14
N THR A 90 -9.83 -11.87 -18.18
CA THR A 90 -9.96 -13.17 -17.47
C THR A 90 -8.82 -14.12 -17.79
N ALA A 91 -8.31 -14.12 -19.03
CA ALA A 91 -7.19 -14.96 -19.45
C ALA A 91 -5.87 -14.70 -18.68
N LEU A 92 -5.73 -13.54 -18.02
CA LEU A 92 -4.58 -13.17 -17.20
C LEU A 92 -4.71 -13.58 -15.74
N ALA A 93 -5.83 -14.17 -15.33
CA ALA A 93 -6.06 -14.55 -13.93
C ALA A 93 -4.92 -15.40 -13.32
N PRO A 94 -4.32 -16.39 -14.02
CA PRO A 94 -3.19 -17.13 -13.47
C PRO A 94 -1.96 -16.25 -13.19
N GLN A 95 -1.61 -15.35 -14.11
CA GLN A 95 -0.47 -14.44 -13.93
C GLN A 95 -0.75 -13.37 -12.89
N VAL A 96 -2.01 -12.92 -12.76
CA VAL A 96 -2.43 -12.02 -11.68
C VAL A 96 -2.27 -12.71 -10.32
N GLN A 97 -2.68 -13.97 -10.22
CA GLN A 97 -2.51 -14.76 -9.00
C GLN A 97 -1.03 -14.95 -8.65
N GLU A 98 -0.18 -15.24 -9.65
CA GLU A 98 1.27 -15.34 -9.46
C GLU A 98 1.88 -14.00 -9.00
N PHE A 99 1.55 -12.89 -9.68
CA PHE A 99 2.05 -11.56 -9.34
C PHE A 99 1.66 -11.12 -7.92
N ILE A 100 0.42 -11.40 -7.49
CA ILE A 100 -0.02 -11.20 -6.11
C ILE A 100 0.72 -12.15 -5.17
N GLY A 101 0.90 -13.42 -5.56
CA GLY A 101 1.70 -14.40 -4.83
C GLY A 101 3.15 -13.96 -4.61
N ASP A 102 3.69 -13.13 -5.49
CA ASP A 102 5.02 -12.54 -5.38
C ASP A 102 5.07 -11.23 -4.58
N GLY A 103 3.93 -10.77 -4.04
CA GLY A 103 3.83 -9.53 -3.27
C GLY A 103 3.41 -8.30 -4.06
N GLY A 104 3.06 -8.45 -5.34
CA GLY A 104 2.57 -7.38 -6.19
C GLY A 104 1.18 -6.87 -5.78
N LYS A 105 0.86 -5.65 -6.24
CA LYS A 105 -0.41 -4.97 -6.01
C LYS A 105 -1.21 -4.91 -7.29
N VAL A 106 -2.49 -5.24 -7.22
CA VAL A 106 -3.35 -5.24 -8.40
C VAL A 106 -4.48 -4.24 -8.23
N LEU A 107 -4.68 -3.39 -9.23
CA LEU A 107 -5.83 -2.50 -9.36
C LEU A 107 -6.74 -2.99 -10.49
N LEU A 108 -8.01 -3.24 -10.16
CA LEU A 108 -9.06 -3.53 -11.13
C LEU A 108 -10.03 -2.35 -11.19
N GLN A 109 -9.91 -1.50 -12.21
CA GLN A 109 -10.99 -0.59 -12.55
C GLN A 109 -11.97 -1.31 -13.48
N TYR A 110 -13.25 -1.31 -13.14
CA TYR A 110 -14.28 -1.93 -13.98
C TYR A 110 -15.46 -1.00 -14.23
N GLU A 111 -16.20 -1.30 -15.29
CA GLU A 111 -17.39 -0.54 -15.68
C GLU A 111 -18.65 -1.42 -15.65
N VAL A 112 -19.82 -0.77 -15.67
CA VAL A 112 -21.08 -1.37 -15.27
C VAL A 112 -22.05 -1.61 -16.41
N ASP A 113 -22.25 -0.62 -17.28
CA ASP A 113 -23.48 -0.52 -18.08
C ASP A 113 -23.24 -0.74 -19.56
N CYS A 114 -22.25 -0.08 -20.17
CA CYS A 114 -21.98 -0.30 -21.60
C CYS A 114 -21.09 -1.52 -21.87
N CYS A 115 -20.67 -2.22 -20.80
CA CYS A 115 -19.42 -2.95 -20.75
C CYS A 115 -19.42 -4.13 -19.76
N THR A 116 -20.48 -4.96 -19.77
CA THR A 116 -20.66 -6.14 -18.89
C THR A 116 -19.42 -7.06 -18.80
N ASN A 117 -18.61 -7.11 -19.85
CA ASN A 117 -17.38 -7.90 -19.88
C ASN A 117 -16.33 -7.40 -18.87
N SER A 118 -16.28 -6.10 -18.57
CA SER A 118 -15.32 -5.52 -17.62
C SER A 118 -15.60 -5.96 -16.18
N SER A 119 -16.85 -5.82 -15.71
CA SER A 119 -17.24 -6.29 -14.37
C SER A 119 -17.14 -7.82 -14.26
N LEU A 120 -17.51 -8.56 -15.30
CA LEU A 120 -17.30 -10.02 -15.33
C LEU A 120 -15.81 -10.39 -15.26
N SER A 121 -14.94 -9.69 -16.00
CA SER A 121 -13.50 -9.89 -15.94
C SER A 121 -12.95 -9.63 -14.54
N ALA A 122 -13.38 -8.55 -13.88
CA ALA A 122 -12.97 -8.24 -12.51
C ALA A 122 -13.42 -9.35 -11.54
N ALA A 123 -14.67 -9.80 -11.64
CA ALA A 123 -15.23 -10.89 -10.84
C ALA A 123 -14.48 -12.22 -11.04
N ASN A 124 -14.11 -12.55 -12.28
CA ASN A 124 -13.33 -13.75 -12.59
C ASN A 124 -11.91 -13.68 -12.01
N ILE A 125 -11.24 -12.54 -12.14
CA ILE A 125 -9.90 -12.35 -11.59
C ILE A 125 -9.92 -12.44 -10.06
N VAL A 126 -10.83 -11.72 -9.39
CA VAL A 126 -10.92 -11.78 -7.93
C VAL A 126 -11.31 -13.19 -7.46
N SER A 127 -12.19 -13.89 -8.17
CA SER A 127 -12.53 -15.29 -7.87
C SER A 127 -11.31 -16.21 -7.96
N ALA A 128 -10.50 -16.06 -9.03
CA ALA A 128 -9.30 -16.86 -9.22
C ALA A 128 -8.24 -16.60 -8.14
N VAL A 129 -8.04 -15.33 -7.79
CA VAL A 129 -7.04 -14.92 -6.79
C VAL A 129 -7.46 -15.35 -5.38
N THR A 130 -8.74 -15.21 -5.04
CA THR A 130 -9.24 -15.44 -3.66
C THR A 130 -9.74 -16.87 -3.42
N GLY A 131 -10.08 -17.60 -4.48
CA GLY A 131 -10.80 -18.88 -4.40
C GLY A 131 -12.30 -18.74 -4.06
N LEU A 132 -12.81 -17.50 -3.97
CA LEU A 132 -14.22 -17.23 -3.72
C LEU A 132 -15.04 -17.33 -5.01
N ALA A 133 -16.33 -17.62 -4.87
CA ALA A 133 -17.27 -17.53 -5.98
C ALA A 133 -17.83 -16.10 -6.06
N VAL A 134 -17.17 -15.24 -6.81
CA VAL A 134 -17.57 -13.83 -7.00
C VAL A 134 -18.25 -13.66 -8.35
N THR A 135 -19.39 -12.98 -8.37
CA THR A 135 -20.14 -12.69 -9.61
C THR A 135 -20.65 -11.25 -9.60
N PRO A 136 -20.70 -10.56 -10.75
CA PRO A 136 -21.40 -9.28 -10.83
C PRO A 136 -22.87 -9.47 -10.51
N ASN A 137 -23.41 -8.66 -9.59
CA ASN A 137 -24.81 -8.73 -9.19
C ASN A 137 -25.70 -8.28 -10.35
N SER A 138 -26.57 -9.15 -10.84
CA SER A 138 -27.40 -8.88 -12.03
C SER A 138 -28.54 -7.87 -11.80
N GLU A 139 -28.95 -7.68 -10.55
CA GLU A 139 -30.15 -6.91 -10.18
C GLU A 139 -29.84 -5.54 -9.56
N LEU A 140 -28.64 -5.35 -9.04
CA LEU A 140 -28.21 -4.12 -8.37
C LEU A 140 -27.23 -3.35 -9.25
N ASN A 141 -27.80 -2.41 -10.00
CA ASN A 141 -27.11 -1.46 -10.85
C ASN A 141 -26.99 -0.09 -10.17
N ILE A 142 -25.79 0.47 -10.26
CA ILE A 142 -25.40 1.88 -10.41
C ILE A 142 -26.23 2.96 -9.73
N ALA A 143 -25.52 3.85 -9.05
CA ALA A 143 -25.85 5.25 -9.12
C ALA A 143 -25.44 5.88 -10.47
N PHE A 144 -26.26 5.70 -11.51
CA PHE A 144 -25.98 6.27 -12.83
C PHE A 144 -26.58 7.68 -12.91
N SER A 145 -25.74 8.71 -13.02
CA SER A 145 -26.20 10.04 -13.37
C SER A 145 -26.17 10.20 -14.89
N GLY A 146 -27.30 9.96 -15.56
CA GLY A 146 -27.48 10.38 -16.95
C GLY A 146 -27.58 11.90 -17.16
N VAL A 147 -27.28 12.69 -16.12
CA VAL A 147 -27.27 14.16 -16.12
C VAL A 147 -25.85 14.68 -15.89
N SER A 148 -25.49 15.72 -16.63
CA SER A 148 -24.16 16.37 -16.66
C SER A 148 -23.72 17.01 -15.34
N GLU A 149 -24.55 16.92 -14.30
CA GLU A 149 -24.33 17.44 -12.96
C GLU A 149 -24.64 16.29 -11.99
N LEU A 150 -23.63 15.46 -11.70
CA LEU A 150 -23.65 14.25 -10.84
C LEU A 150 -24.35 14.51 -9.48
N PRO A 151 -25.07 13.53 -8.86
CA PRO A 151 -24.32 12.42 -8.26
C PRO A 151 -25.05 11.08 -7.96
N GLY A 152 -24.27 10.01 -7.94
CA GLY A 152 -24.28 9.15 -6.76
C GLY A 152 -22.99 8.34 -6.76
N TRP A 153 -22.15 8.44 -5.74
CA TRP A 153 -22.39 8.59 -4.30
C TRP A 153 -21.03 8.77 -3.57
N GLU A 154 -21.01 8.95 -2.25
CA GLU A 154 -19.85 9.31 -1.40
C GLU A 154 -19.38 8.17 -0.45
N ALA A 155 -18.06 7.91 -0.39
CA ALA A 155 -17.41 6.93 0.48
C ALA A 155 -16.79 7.63 1.71
N VAL A 156 -17.53 7.71 2.80
CA VAL A 156 -17.07 8.24 4.09
C VAL A 156 -16.47 7.14 4.97
N SER A 157 -15.22 7.41 5.37
CA SER A 157 -14.25 6.67 6.19
C SER A 157 -13.72 5.34 5.64
N LEU A 158 -12.75 5.47 4.72
CA LEU A 158 -11.99 4.34 4.18
C LEU A 158 -10.70 4.06 4.96
N LEU A 159 -10.33 4.94 5.92
CA LEU A 159 -9.27 4.87 6.95
C LEU A 159 -9.10 6.24 7.72
N ASP A 160 -10.16 7.05 7.87
CA ASP A 160 -10.20 8.43 8.46
C ASP A 160 -9.57 9.59 7.65
N CYS A 161 -9.28 9.42 6.36
CA CYS A 161 -8.43 10.38 5.64
C CYS A 161 -9.06 11.19 4.50
N ILE A 162 -9.97 10.60 3.72
CA ILE A 162 -10.55 11.24 2.53
C ILE A 162 -11.87 10.58 2.14
N ASP A 163 -12.80 11.39 1.63
CA ASP A 163 -14.05 10.97 1.04
C ASP A 163 -13.89 10.73 -0.47
N VAL A 164 -14.30 9.55 -0.95
CA VAL A 164 -14.19 9.18 -2.37
C VAL A 164 -15.57 9.12 -3.00
N ILE A 165 -15.75 9.74 -4.16
CA ILE A 165 -17.04 9.71 -4.86
C ILE A 165 -16.99 8.70 -6.02
N GLY A 166 -17.93 7.77 -6.04
CA GLY A 166 -18.19 6.91 -7.20
C GLY A 166 -19.15 7.59 -8.18
N SER A 167 -18.97 7.37 -9.48
CA SER A 167 -19.89 7.87 -10.53
C SER A 167 -20.69 6.76 -11.17
N ALA A 168 -20.16 5.53 -11.18
CA ALA A 168 -20.88 4.34 -11.64
C ALA A 168 -20.24 3.06 -11.09
N TYR A 169 -21.02 2.13 -10.55
CA TYR A 169 -20.45 0.86 -10.04
C TYR A 169 -21.43 -0.31 -10.12
N LYS A 170 -20.86 -1.51 -10.25
CA LYS A 170 -21.57 -2.79 -10.31
C LYS A 170 -21.25 -3.55 -9.05
N CYS A 171 -22.27 -3.85 -8.27
CA CYS A 171 -22.06 -4.67 -7.09
C CYS A 171 -21.55 -6.05 -7.47
N MET A 172 -20.74 -6.62 -6.58
CA MET A 172 -20.20 -7.96 -6.70
C MET A 172 -20.74 -8.81 -5.54
N ASP A 173 -21.42 -9.90 -5.89
CA ASP A 173 -21.89 -10.90 -4.94
C ASP A 173 -20.76 -11.85 -4.56
N GLY A 174 -20.80 -12.41 -3.35
CA GLY A 174 -19.81 -13.38 -2.88
C GLY A 174 -18.56 -12.79 -2.22
N LEU A 175 -18.43 -11.45 -2.16
CA LEU A 175 -17.38 -10.79 -1.41
C LEU A 175 -17.67 -10.81 0.10
N PRO A 176 -16.68 -11.15 0.96
CA PRO A 176 -16.80 -11.00 2.41
C PRO A 176 -16.97 -9.54 2.78
N THR A 177 -17.81 -9.26 3.78
CA THR A 177 -18.08 -7.89 4.25
C THR A 177 -16.81 -7.15 4.69
N ALA A 178 -15.82 -7.86 5.25
CA ALA A 178 -14.55 -7.27 5.66
C ALA A 178 -13.69 -6.77 4.49
N ASN A 179 -13.93 -7.28 3.27
CA ASN A 179 -13.20 -6.95 2.05
C ASN A 179 -14.01 -6.07 1.09
N ALA A 180 -15.30 -5.84 1.39
CA ALA A 180 -16.14 -4.93 0.62
C ALA A 180 -15.88 -3.48 1.05
N LEU A 181 -15.72 -2.59 0.09
CA LEU A 181 -15.65 -1.15 0.30
C LEU A 181 -17.07 -0.60 0.21
N MET A 182 -17.60 -0.14 1.33
CA MET A 182 -19.01 0.25 1.43
C MET A 182 -19.20 1.76 1.29
N ALA A 183 -20.19 2.16 0.50
CA ALA A 183 -20.77 3.49 0.49
C ALA A 183 -21.44 3.77 1.83
N THR A 184 -21.20 4.95 2.38
CA THR A 184 -21.75 5.38 3.69
C THR A 184 -22.75 6.51 3.57
N ALA A 185 -22.85 7.16 2.41
CA ALA A 185 -23.89 8.12 2.12
C ALA A 185 -24.26 8.14 0.63
N THR A 186 -25.52 8.50 0.35
CA THR A 186 -25.95 8.99 -0.96
C THR A 186 -25.80 10.50 -0.99
N LEU A 187 -25.24 11.04 -2.07
CA LEU A 187 -25.12 12.50 -2.24
C LEU A 187 -26.52 13.12 -2.42
N SER A 188 -26.75 14.28 -1.81
CA SER A 188 -28.04 14.99 -1.88
C SER A 188 -28.42 15.33 -3.32
N GLY A 189 -29.61 14.91 -3.76
CA GLY A 189 -30.13 15.20 -5.11
C GLY A 189 -30.12 14.02 -6.09
N ALA A 190 -29.62 12.84 -5.69
CA ALA A 190 -29.73 11.63 -6.48
C ALA A 190 -31.21 11.33 -6.82
N THR A 191 -31.51 11.17 -8.12
CA THR A 191 -32.85 10.81 -8.60
C THR A 191 -32.71 9.78 -9.73
N PRO A 192 -33.35 8.59 -9.64
CA PRO A 192 -34.32 8.15 -8.64
C PRO A 192 -33.72 7.80 -7.26
N ASP A 193 -34.56 7.53 -6.25
CA ASP A 193 -34.14 6.82 -5.02
C ASP A 193 -33.64 5.44 -5.41
N ILE A 194 -32.32 5.25 -5.43
CA ILE A 194 -31.73 4.03 -5.96
C ILE A 194 -31.75 2.98 -4.85
N SER A 195 -32.33 1.82 -5.12
CA SER A 195 -32.30 0.62 -4.27
C SER A 195 -30.91 -0.04 -4.32
N VAL A 196 -29.85 0.72 -4.04
CA VAL A 196 -28.46 0.35 -4.32
C VAL A 196 -27.92 -0.64 -3.30
N CYS A 197 -27.10 -1.57 -3.79
CA CYS A 197 -26.15 -2.23 -2.93
C CYS A 197 -25.02 -1.25 -2.60
N SER A 198 -24.63 -1.23 -1.33
CA SER A 198 -23.63 -0.30 -0.81
C SER A 198 -22.20 -0.67 -1.17
N ASN A 199 -21.95 -1.77 -1.89
CA ASN A 199 -20.60 -2.22 -2.21
C ASN A 199 -20.02 -1.52 -3.45
N PHE A 200 -19.15 -0.52 -3.24
CA PHE A 200 -18.44 0.24 -4.27
C PHE A 200 -17.42 -0.57 -5.06
N GLY A 201 -16.84 -1.56 -4.40
CA GLY A 201 -15.50 -1.99 -4.69
C GLY A 201 -14.99 -2.89 -3.59
N PHE A 202 -13.76 -3.33 -3.70
CA PHE A 202 -13.24 -4.32 -2.76
C PHE A 202 -11.76 -4.11 -2.53
N ARG A 203 -11.30 -4.57 -1.39
CA ARG A 203 -9.89 -4.55 -1.00
C ARG A 203 -9.56 -5.84 -0.27
N PHE A 204 -8.51 -6.49 -0.75
CA PHE A 204 -7.87 -7.64 -0.14
C PHE A 204 -6.43 -7.27 0.19
N LEU A 205 -6.06 -7.54 1.43
CA LEU A 205 -4.73 -7.31 1.97
C LEU A 205 -3.92 -8.61 2.03
N PRO A 206 -2.59 -8.49 2.25
CA PRO A 206 -1.78 -9.61 2.69
C PRO A 206 -2.41 -10.26 3.92
N GLY A 207 -2.87 -11.51 3.82
CA GLY A 207 -3.62 -12.20 4.89
C GLY A 207 -5.04 -12.60 4.48
N ASP A 208 -5.66 -11.85 3.57
CA ASP A 208 -6.98 -12.16 3.03
C ASP A 208 -6.90 -13.10 1.81
N LEU A 209 -5.70 -13.26 1.25
CA LEU A 209 -5.45 -13.94 -0.01
C LEU A 209 -4.70 -15.27 0.19
N PRO A 210 -5.06 -16.34 -0.53
CA PRO A 210 -4.24 -17.55 -0.62
C PRO A 210 -2.79 -17.21 -1.00
N GLY A 211 -1.82 -17.62 -0.18
CA GLY A 211 -0.39 -17.30 -0.39
C GLY A 211 0.09 -15.99 0.25
N ASN A 212 -0.80 -15.15 0.76
CA ASN A 212 -0.55 -14.07 1.72
C ASN A 212 0.44 -12.95 1.37
N ASN A 213 0.93 -12.82 0.13
CA ASN A 213 2.04 -11.89 -0.11
C ASN A 213 1.62 -10.53 -0.67
N GLY A 214 0.61 -10.47 -1.55
CA GLY A 214 0.25 -9.26 -2.29
C GLY A 214 -1.08 -8.64 -1.86
N GLY A 215 -1.56 -7.70 -2.66
CA GLY A 215 -2.83 -7.01 -2.43
C GLY A 215 -3.62 -6.82 -3.71
N LEU A 216 -4.93 -6.74 -3.56
CA LEU A 216 -5.87 -6.57 -4.66
C LEU A 216 -6.91 -5.54 -4.27
N ILE A 217 -7.11 -4.55 -5.11
CA ILE A 217 -8.16 -3.53 -4.96
C ILE A 217 -8.91 -3.37 -6.26
N GLY A 218 -10.22 -3.12 -6.17
CA GLY A 218 -11.03 -2.86 -7.35
C GLY A 218 -12.17 -1.89 -7.09
N PHE A 219 -12.48 -1.09 -8.11
CA PHE A 219 -13.52 -0.06 -8.09
C PHE A 219 -14.36 -0.12 -9.36
N GLY A 220 -15.67 0.01 -9.19
CA GLY A 220 -16.55 0.44 -10.27
C GLY A 220 -16.43 1.95 -10.39
N ASP A 221 -15.97 2.44 -11.55
CA ASP A 221 -15.80 3.87 -11.90
C ASP A 221 -15.75 4.86 -10.72
N ILE A 222 -14.57 4.94 -10.13
CA ILE A 222 -14.17 5.91 -9.11
C ILE A 222 -13.79 7.22 -9.81
N ASN A 223 -14.15 8.38 -9.24
CA ASN A 223 -13.85 9.73 -9.78
C ASN A 223 -12.34 10.07 -9.85
N LEU A 224 -11.55 9.27 -10.55
CA LEU A 224 -10.14 9.51 -10.87
C LEU A 224 -10.00 10.66 -11.84
N TYR A 225 -10.91 10.79 -12.81
CA TYR A 225 -10.77 11.70 -13.94
C TYR A 225 -11.46 13.06 -13.74
N TYR A 226 -12.41 13.19 -12.81
CA TYR A 226 -13.24 14.40 -12.67
C TYR A 226 -13.29 14.87 -11.22
N ASN A 227 -12.75 16.07 -10.97
CA ASN A 227 -12.80 16.75 -9.67
C ASN A 227 -14.13 17.47 -9.41
N SER A 228 -15.28 16.83 -9.73
CA SER A 228 -16.64 17.41 -9.72
C SER A 228 -16.98 18.41 -10.85
N ALA A 229 -16.09 18.66 -11.81
CA ALA A 229 -16.31 19.58 -12.94
C ALA A 229 -17.07 19.00 -14.16
N GLY A 230 -17.66 17.80 -14.02
CA GLY A 230 -18.45 17.12 -15.07
C GLY A 230 -17.65 16.15 -15.95
N GLU A 231 -18.35 15.15 -16.50
CA GLU A 231 -17.83 14.16 -17.46
C GLU A 231 -17.49 14.86 -18.79
N PRO A 232 -16.29 14.67 -19.38
CA PRO A 232 -15.90 15.27 -20.63
C PRO A 232 -16.69 14.61 -21.76
N PRO A 233 -17.15 15.41 -22.73
CA PRO A 233 -17.71 14.85 -23.93
C PRO A 233 -16.60 14.06 -24.63
N ASN A 234 -16.81 12.75 -24.78
CA ASN A 234 -16.00 11.80 -25.56
C ASN A 234 -14.88 11.04 -24.82
N ASN A 235 -14.91 10.93 -23.48
CA ASN A 235 -14.05 10.02 -22.70
C ASN A 235 -12.54 10.12 -22.99
N SER A 236 -12.12 11.27 -23.49
CA SER A 236 -10.75 11.59 -23.84
C SER A 236 -10.61 13.09 -23.66
N GLY A 237 -9.97 13.53 -22.59
CA GLY A 237 -9.95 14.96 -22.35
C GLY A 237 -9.22 15.44 -21.11
N THR A 238 -8.55 16.56 -21.35
CA THR A 238 -7.88 17.59 -20.52
C THR A 238 -8.50 18.01 -19.18
N GLN A 239 -9.50 17.31 -18.64
CA GLN A 239 -10.04 17.60 -17.31
C GLN A 239 -8.98 17.26 -16.23
N PRO A 240 -8.97 17.97 -15.11
CA PRO A 240 -8.02 17.72 -14.04
C PRO A 240 -8.33 16.39 -13.33
N VAL A 241 -7.32 15.53 -13.28
CA VAL A 241 -7.30 14.29 -12.49
C VAL A 241 -7.47 14.63 -11.01
N ASN A 242 -8.25 13.82 -10.29
CA ASN A 242 -8.42 13.96 -8.85
C ASN A 242 -7.16 13.44 -8.14
N MET A 243 -6.22 14.35 -7.88
CA MET A 243 -4.92 14.01 -7.28
C MET A 243 -5.04 13.35 -5.92
N ASP A 244 -6.05 13.68 -5.12
CA ASP A 244 -6.21 13.09 -3.79
C ASP A 244 -6.59 11.60 -3.89
N VAL A 245 -7.42 11.24 -4.87
CA VAL A 245 -7.75 9.83 -5.17
C VAL A 245 -6.55 9.10 -5.78
N VAL A 246 -5.79 9.77 -6.65
CA VAL A 246 -4.57 9.19 -7.22
C VAL A 246 -3.56 8.88 -6.12
N GLU A 247 -3.32 9.78 -5.17
CA GLU A 247 -2.41 9.55 -4.05
C GLU A 247 -2.90 8.43 -3.12
N LEU A 248 -4.21 8.29 -2.93
CA LEU A 248 -4.80 7.22 -2.12
C LEU A 248 -4.55 5.82 -2.72
N ILE A 249 -4.53 5.70 -4.05
CA ILE A 249 -4.25 4.44 -4.75
C ILE A 249 -2.74 4.24 -4.92
N PHE A 250 -2.05 5.26 -5.45
CA PHE A 250 -0.62 5.26 -5.73
C PHE A 250 0.10 6.05 -4.65
N ALA A 251 0.19 5.43 -3.49
CA ALA A 251 0.80 6.05 -2.32
C ALA A 251 2.30 6.25 -2.50
N THR A 252 2.78 7.38 -2.02
CA THR A 252 4.20 7.66 -1.84
C THR A 252 4.64 7.27 -0.42
N PRO A 253 5.95 7.20 -0.14
CA PRO A 253 6.42 6.99 1.24
C PRO A 253 6.01 8.11 2.22
N ALA A 254 5.59 9.26 1.71
CA ALA A 254 5.11 10.39 2.50
C ALA A 254 3.57 10.39 2.66
N SER A 255 2.86 9.54 1.90
CA SER A 255 1.41 9.49 1.94
C SER A 255 0.95 9.00 3.31
N GLN A 256 0.14 9.82 3.96
CA GLN A 256 -0.38 9.53 5.31
C GLN A 256 -1.51 8.51 5.28
N CYS A 257 -2.09 8.31 4.09
CA CYS A 257 -3.32 7.57 3.88
C CYS A 257 -3.24 6.84 2.53
N ALA A 258 -3.48 5.53 2.54
CA ALA A 258 -3.33 4.71 1.36
C ALA A 258 -4.20 3.45 1.45
N PHE A 259 -4.76 3.02 0.31
CA PHE A 259 -5.38 1.71 0.22
C PHE A 259 -4.36 0.60 0.29
N LEU A 260 -3.22 0.74 -0.37
CA LEU A 260 -2.10 -0.17 -0.25
C LEU A 260 -0.85 0.70 -0.10
N PRO A 261 0.05 0.41 0.85
CA PRO A 261 1.24 1.23 1.03
C PRO A 261 2.14 1.21 -0.21
N ALA A 262 3.06 2.17 -0.29
CA ALA A 262 4.10 2.21 -1.33
C ALA A 262 4.98 0.95 -1.29
N GLY A 263 5.47 0.53 -2.46
CA GLY A 263 6.27 -0.69 -2.66
C GLY A 263 5.43 -1.97 -2.68
N CYS A 264 6.07 -3.11 -2.90
CA CYS A 264 5.42 -4.42 -2.82
C CYS A 264 5.03 -4.79 -1.37
N LEU A 265 4.02 -5.66 -1.21
CA LEU A 265 3.27 -5.85 0.05
C LEU A 265 3.63 -7.08 0.89
N GLN A 266 4.70 -7.82 0.55
CA GLN A 266 5.01 -9.11 1.18
C GLN A 266 4.70 -9.14 2.69
N ASN A 267 3.78 -10.03 3.10
CA ASN A 267 3.69 -10.42 4.50
C ASN A 267 5.05 -10.99 4.87
N SER A 268 5.71 -10.34 5.82
CA SER A 268 7.08 -10.64 6.21
C SER A 268 8.03 -10.59 5.00
N VAL A 269 8.66 -9.43 4.83
CA VAL A 269 10.13 -9.36 4.91
C VAL A 269 10.67 -10.69 5.46
N PRO A 270 11.47 -11.48 4.72
CA PRO A 270 12.05 -12.70 5.26
C PRO A 270 12.54 -12.39 6.68
N GLU A 271 12.31 -13.24 7.69
CA GLU A 271 12.65 -12.96 9.12
C GLU A 271 14.04 -12.34 9.33
N ASN A 272 14.90 -12.46 8.33
CA ASN A 272 16.22 -11.89 8.15
C ASN A 272 16.27 -10.35 7.96
N GLU A 273 15.20 -9.63 7.61
CA GLU A 273 15.25 -8.18 7.26
C GLU A 273 14.40 -7.22 8.14
N VAL A 274 13.51 -7.69 9.03
CA VAL A 274 12.86 -6.78 10.01
C VAL A 274 13.86 -6.36 11.07
N ASP A 275 14.15 -5.07 11.20
CA ASP A 275 14.97 -4.55 12.29
C ASP A 275 14.41 -5.07 13.63
N LEU A 276 15.23 -5.81 14.38
CA LEU A 276 14.86 -6.25 15.72
C LEU A 276 14.65 -5.05 16.64
N ILE A 277 15.31 -3.93 16.37
CA ILE A 277 15.32 -2.71 17.19
C ILE A 277 14.71 -1.56 16.41
N GLY A 278 13.59 -1.02 16.87
CA GLY A 278 12.95 0.15 16.28
C GLY A 278 13.65 1.44 16.70
N ALA A 279 13.75 1.66 18.01
CA ALA A 279 14.46 2.81 18.58
C ALA A 279 15.12 2.46 19.92
N ILE A 280 16.24 3.12 20.21
CA ILE A 280 16.89 3.11 21.52
C ILE A 280 17.21 4.55 21.87
N TYR A 281 16.70 5.02 22.99
CA TYR A 281 17.00 6.36 23.46
C TYR A 281 17.01 6.42 24.99
N PRO A 282 18.00 7.13 25.57
CA PRO A 282 18.01 7.39 27.01
C PRO A 282 16.90 8.39 27.37
N VAL A 283 16.35 8.25 28.58
CA VAL A 283 15.44 9.19 29.23
C VAL A 283 16.17 9.69 30.49
N PRO A 284 16.99 10.75 30.38
CA PRO A 284 17.89 11.18 31.45
C PRO A 284 17.17 11.65 32.72
N ALA A 285 15.93 12.15 32.60
CA ALA A 285 15.16 12.62 33.73
C ALA A 285 14.76 11.50 34.71
N ASP A 286 14.68 10.26 34.22
CA ASP A 286 14.18 9.11 34.97
C ASP A 286 15.26 8.04 35.18
N ASP A 287 16.52 8.28 34.77
CA ASP A 287 17.60 7.29 34.73
C ASP A 287 17.18 5.99 34.01
N MET A 288 16.41 6.13 32.91
CA MET A 288 15.91 5.00 32.12
C MET A 288 16.49 4.98 30.70
N LEU A 289 16.55 3.80 30.12
CA LEU A 289 16.71 3.57 28.69
C LEU A 289 15.39 3.00 28.16
N VAL A 290 14.83 3.62 27.12
CA VAL A 290 13.68 3.08 26.43
C VAL A 290 14.16 2.36 25.18
N VAL A 291 13.69 1.12 25.02
CA VAL A 291 13.90 0.32 23.83
C VAL A 291 12.55 -0.01 23.22
N GLU A 292 12.37 0.39 21.97
CA GLU A 292 11.18 0.09 21.20
C GLU A 292 11.47 -1.06 20.23
N PHE A 293 10.59 -2.06 20.27
CA PHE A 293 10.64 -3.24 19.44
C PHE A 293 9.45 -3.23 18.48
N PRO A 294 9.65 -3.55 17.19
CA PRO A 294 8.53 -3.79 16.29
C PRO A 294 7.62 -4.92 16.81
N ARG A 295 6.32 -4.79 16.56
CA ARG A 295 5.24 -5.60 17.12
C ARG A 295 5.46 -7.10 17.02
N GLY A 296 5.09 -7.82 18.10
CA GLY A 296 4.77 -9.25 18.04
C GLY A 296 5.92 -10.24 18.27
N ALA A 297 7.10 -9.81 18.70
CA ALA A 297 8.21 -10.72 18.98
C ALA A 297 8.70 -10.65 20.43
N THR A 298 8.71 -11.81 21.11
CA THR A 298 9.47 -12.04 22.34
C THR A 298 10.95 -11.99 21.99
N LYS A 299 11.68 -11.00 22.51
CA LYS A 299 13.08 -10.75 22.15
C LYS A 299 13.96 -10.81 23.39
N GLU A 300 15.07 -11.55 23.29
CA GLU A 300 16.16 -11.47 24.27
C GLU A 300 17.09 -10.32 23.87
N PHE A 301 17.61 -9.60 24.85
CA PHE A 301 18.53 -8.50 24.57
C PHE A 301 19.61 -8.34 25.64
N TRP A 302 20.77 -7.85 25.20
CA TRP A 302 21.97 -7.65 26.01
C TRP A 302 22.50 -6.22 25.84
N ILE A 303 23.12 -5.71 26.90
CA ILE A 303 23.88 -4.46 26.88
C ILE A 303 25.33 -4.80 27.21
N PHE A 304 26.26 -4.34 26.37
CA PHE A 304 27.69 -4.51 26.55
C PHE A 304 28.38 -3.16 26.74
N ASN A 305 29.40 -3.12 27.57
CA ASN A 305 30.31 -1.96 27.64
C ASN A 305 31.31 -1.99 26.46
N THR A 306 32.14 -0.95 26.33
CA THR A 306 33.17 -0.84 25.28
C THR A 306 34.27 -1.90 25.36
N GLN A 307 34.36 -2.64 26.47
CA GLN A 307 35.28 -3.77 26.64
C GLN A 307 34.64 -5.11 26.21
N GLY A 308 33.40 -5.08 25.70
CA GLY A 308 32.65 -6.26 25.28
C GLY A 308 32.07 -7.07 26.45
N GLN A 309 32.10 -6.55 27.68
CA GLN A 309 31.49 -7.23 28.83
C GLN A 309 29.99 -6.99 28.84
N CYS A 310 29.21 -8.06 28.96
CA CYS A 310 27.77 -7.97 29.16
C CYS A 310 27.47 -7.38 30.53
N VAL A 311 26.91 -6.18 30.57
CA VAL A 311 26.50 -5.47 31.79
C VAL A 311 25.03 -5.67 32.12
N ARG A 312 24.22 -6.14 31.16
CA ARG A 312 22.80 -6.45 31.37
C ARG A 312 22.26 -7.43 30.33
N HIS A 313 21.30 -8.26 30.74
CA HIS A 313 20.59 -9.23 29.89
C HIS A 313 19.15 -9.36 30.36
N GLU A 314 18.19 -9.21 29.45
CA GLU A 314 16.76 -9.26 29.74
C GLU A 314 15.96 -9.83 28.56
N ARG A 315 14.67 -10.13 28.79
CA ARG A 315 13.73 -10.65 27.79
C ARG A 315 12.45 -9.79 27.78
N SER A 316 12.03 -9.33 26.60
CA SER A 316 10.73 -8.70 26.40
C SER A 316 9.63 -9.75 26.28
N ASN A 317 8.59 -9.69 27.11
CA ASN A 317 7.44 -10.59 27.07
C ASN A 317 6.40 -10.17 26.01
N GLY A 318 6.85 -9.96 24.77
CA GLY A 318 5.98 -9.56 23.66
C GLY A 318 5.47 -8.12 23.74
N THR A 319 6.09 -7.28 24.58
CA THR A 319 5.78 -5.84 24.67
C THR A 319 6.63 -5.06 23.68
N ASP A 320 5.98 -4.17 22.92
CA ASP A 320 6.59 -3.30 21.89
C ASP A 320 7.53 -2.25 22.48
N ARG A 321 7.52 -2.08 23.80
CA ARG A 321 8.33 -1.09 24.51
C ARG A 321 8.82 -1.65 25.83
N VAL A 322 10.13 -1.62 26.04
CA VAL A 322 10.78 -2.02 27.29
C VAL A 322 11.50 -0.81 27.88
N THR A 323 11.35 -0.62 29.19
CA THR A 323 12.01 0.45 29.93
C THR A 323 13.00 -0.17 30.90
N ILE A 324 14.27 0.20 30.77
CA ILE A 324 15.38 -0.42 31.48
C ILE A 324 15.98 0.65 32.41
N ALA A 325 16.03 0.38 33.71
CA ALA A 325 16.68 1.29 34.66
C ALA A 325 18.20 1.29 34.45
N ILE A 326 18.78 2.39 33.98
CA ILE A 326 20.22 2.53 33.72
C ILE A 326 20.97 3.24 34.84
N GLY A 327 20.32 3.43 36.00
CA GLY A 327 20.88 4.11 37.18
C GLY A 327 22.25 3.58 37.65
N ASP A 328 22.62 2.36 37.27
CA ASP A 328 23.90 1.73 37.65
C ASP A 328 24.95 1.77 36.52
N LEU A 329 24.58 2.21 35.31
CA LEU A 329 25.50 2.28 34.16
C LEU A 329 26.29 3.60 34.21
N PRO A 330 27.64 3.56 34.21
CA PRO A 330 28.48 4.75 34.07
C PRO A 330 28.18 5.57 32.81
N HIS A 331 28.64 6.83 32.81
CA HIS A 331 28.67 7.63 31.59
C HIS A 331 29.54 6.96 30.53
N GLY A 332 29.02 6.77 29.32
CA GLY A 332 29.78 6.11 28.27
C GLY A 332 28.98 5.58 27.10
N LEU A 333 29.73 5.02 26.14
CA LEU A 333 29.19 4.30 24.98
C LEU A 333 28.90 2.85 25.36
N TYR A 334 27.74 2.36 24.92
CA TYR A 334 27.30 0.98 25.12
C TYR A 334 26.85 0.37 23.80
N HIS A 335 26.99 -0.95 23.70
CA HIS A 335 26.46 -1.74 22.60
C HIS A 335 25.22 -2.49 23.08
N PHE A 336 24.11 -2.28 22.40
CA PHE A 336 22.87 -3.00 22.60
C PHE A 336 22.75 -4.10 21.55
N ARG A 337 22.39 -5.31 21.96
CA ARG A 337 22.14 -6.44 21.08
C ARG A 337 20.75 -6.97 21.34
N ALA A 338 19.93 -7.12 20.30
CA ALA A 338 18.71 -7.92 20.36
C ALA A 338 18.89 -9.22 19.57
N ALA A 339 18.30 -10.30 20.05
CA ALA A 339 18.16 -11.54 19.31
C ALA A 339 16.72 -12.05 19.33
N ALA A 340 16.31 -12.62 18.20
CA ALA A 340 15.15 -13.47 18.03
C ALA A 340 15.62 -14.77 17.34
N ALA A 341 14.80 -15.83 17.36
CA ALA A 341 15.15 -17.22 17.00
C ALA A 341 16.26 -17.42 15.94
N ASN A 342 16.23 -16.65 14.83
CA ASN A 342 17.20 -16.77 13.73
C ASN A 342 17.91 -15.45 13.36
N LYS A 343 17.82 -14.39 14.17
CA LYS A 343 18.38 -13.06 13.85
C LYS A 343 19.02 -12.40 15.07
N GLN A 344 20.09 -11.66 14.84
CA GLN A 344 20.72 -10.78 15.80
C GLN A 344 20.88 -9.38 15.20
N GLN A 345 20.68 -8.34 16.01
CA GLN A 345 20.93 -6.97 15.62
C GLN A 345 21.66 -6.24 16.73
N ASP A 346 22.64 -5.44 16.34
CA ASP A 346 23.44 -4.61 17.24
C ASP A 346 23.19 -3.11 16.94
N ARG A 347 23.09 -2.30 18.00
CA ARG A 347 23.03 -0.84 17.96
C ARG A 347 23.96 -0.29 19.02
N SER A 348 24.43 0.95 18.84
CA SER A 348 25.23 1.63 19.87
C SER A 348 24.46 2.83 20.38
N PHE A 349 24.53 3.08 21.69
CA PHE A 349 23.90 4.22 22.33
C PHE A 349 24.85 4.82 23.37
N MET A 350 24.65 6.10 23.68
CA MET A 350 25.44 6.81 24.67
C MET A 350 24.55 7.14 25.86
N VAL A 351 25.01 6.79 27.06
CA VAL A 351 24.39 7.21 28.32
C VAL A 351 25.01 8.54 28.71
N VAL A 352 24.20 9.60 28.77
CA VAL A 352 24.57 10.94 29.24
C VAL A 352 23.72 11.29 30.45
N ARG A 353 24.32 11.51 31.63
CA ARG A 353 23.59 11.98 32.82
C ARG A 353 23.56 13.50 32.82
N GLY A 354 22.38 14.09 33.01
CA GLY A 354 22.25 15.53 33.11
C GLY A 354 22.90 16.02 34.40
N GLY A 355 24.03 16.73 34.30
CA GLY A 355 24.71 17.29 35.48
C GLY A 355 26.22 17.49 35.36
N GLU A 356 26.87 16.98 34.30
CA GLU A 356 28.30 17.20 34.01
C GLU A 356 28.54 17.73 32.60
#